data_AF-A0A531F2T2-F1
#
_entry.id   AF-A0A531F2T2-F1
#
_cell.length_a   1.000
_cell.length_b   1.000
_cell.length_c   1.000
_cell.angle_alpha   90.00
_cell.angle_beta   90.00
_cell.angle_gamma   90.00
#
_symmetry.space_group_name_H-M   'P 1'
#
loop_
_entity.id
_entity.type
_entity.pdbx_description
1 polymer ?
#
loop_
_entity_poly.entity_id
_entity_poly.type
_entity_poly.pdbx_seq_one_letter_code
_entity_poly.pdbx_strand_id
1 'polypeptide(L)'
;MSYELKIDPKSRAAGRFIGQVRKELVSAAIAEKKETGVNQQQIATKLGVNRSVISRLLRGDANLTLRSIAEIAWAFGWEPKFTLQRKPKIAEGQNHFELPLPQQTIVATGSSGNNALSNAIAPVGVATINRKEVTYAG
;
A
#
# COMPACT_ATOMS: atom_id res chain seq x y z
N MET A 1 5.52 -31.00 6.10
CA MET A 1 5.43 -30.55 7.51
C MET A 1 5.10 -29.06 7.51
N SER A 2 3.87 -28.68 7.86
CA SER A 2 3.49 -27.27 8.05
C SER A 2 3.72 -26.89 9.51
N TYR A 3 4.47 -25.81 9.75
CA TYR A 3 4.60 -25.22 11.08
C TYR A 3 3.38 -24.36 11.37
N GLU A 4 2.56 -24.76 12.34
CA GLU A 4 1.47 -23.93 12.84
C GLU A 4 2.02 -22.93 13.87
N LEU A 5 2.29 -21.71 13.40
CA LEU A 5 2.68 -20.60 14.28
C LEU A 5 1.46 -20.14 15.08
N LYS A 6 1.36 -20.60 16.33
CA LYS A 6 0.38 -20.18 17.34
C LYS A 6 0.62 -18.72 17.76
N ILE A 7 0.38 -17.78 16.85
CA ILE A 7 0.45 -16.35 17.13
C ILE A 7 -0.97 -15.86 17.40
N ASP A 8 -1.19 -15.38 18.62
CA ASP A 8 -2.42 -14.73 19.04
C ASP A 8 -2.80 -13.56 18.09
N PRO A 9 -4.07 -13.46 17.61
CA PRO A 9 -4.50 -12.41 16.70
C PRO A 9 -4.26 -10.98 17.22
N LYS A 10 -4.36 -10.76 18.54
CA LYS A 10 -4.09 -9.46 19.16
C LYS A 10 -2.59 -9.13 19.08
N SER A 11 -1.73 -10.08 19.41
CA SER A 11 -0.27 -9.96 19.30
C SER A 11 0.16 -9.68 17.85
N ARG A 12 -0.47 -10.33 16.87
CA ARG A 12 -0.24 -10.07 15.45
C ARG A 12 -0.62 -8.65 15.04
N ALA A 13 -1.78 -8.15 15.49
CA ALA A 13 -2.22 -6.80 15.18
C ALA A 13 -1.30 -5.73 15.80
N ALA A 14 -0.90 -5.92 17.06
CA ALA A 14 0.05 -5.03 17.73
C ALA A 14 1.41 -5.02 17.02
N GLY A 15 1.96 -6.19 16.70
CA GLY A 15 3.24 -6.31 15.99
C GLY A 15 3.22 -5.63 14.62
N ARG A 16 2.13 -5.74 13.86
CA ARG A 16 1.97 -5.02 12.58
C ARG A 16 2.03 -3.50 12.76
N PHE A 17 1.30 -2.98 13.75
CA PHE A 17 1.30 -1.54 14.02
C PHE A 17 2.68 -1.04 14.46
N ILE A 18 3.31 -1.73 15.40
CA ILE A 18 4.66 -1.37 15.88
C ILE A 18 5.68 -1.39 14.72
N GLY A 19 5.58 -2.41 13.85
CA GLY A 19 6.42 -2.51 12.65
C GLY A 19 6.22 -1.35 11.68
N GLN A 20 4.97 -0.92 11.46
CA GLN A 20 4.65 0.24 10.61
C GLN A 20 5.26 1.52 11.19
N VAL A 21 5.00 1.81 12.46
CA VAL A 21 5.55 3.01 13.13
C VAL A 21 7.07 3.04 13.07
N ARG A 22 7.71 1.89 13.30
CA ARG A 22 9.17 1.78 13.21
C ARG A 22 9.67 2.05 11.80
N LYS A 23 9.01 1.50 10.77
CA LYS A 23 9.38 1.73 9.38
C LYS A 23 9.35 3.22 9.05
N GLU A 24 8.31 3.93 9.49
CA GLU A 24 8.20 5.38 9.30
C GLU A 24 9.32 6.14 10.02
N LEU A 25 9.62 5.80 11.28
CA LEU A 25 10.73 6.41 12.02
C LEU A 25 12.09 6.21 11.35
N VAL A 26 12.35 5.00 10.85
CA VAL A 26 13.60 4.70 10.12
C VAL A 26 13.65 5.46 8.80
N SER A 27 12.52 5.55 8.09
CA SER A 27 12.42 6.32 6.84
C SER A 27 12.73 7.80 7.08
N ALA A 28 12.11 8.41 8.10
CA ALA A 28 12.39 9.80 8.51
C ALA A 28 13.86 10.01 8.88
N ALA A 29 14.46 9.09 9.64
CA ALA A 29 15.88 9.16 9.99
C ALA A 29 16.80 9.08 8.76
N ILE A 30 16.44 8.30 7.74
CA ILE A 30 17.20 8.20 6.49
C ILE A 30 17.03 9.46 5.65
N ALA A 31 15.81 10.02 5.59
CA ALA A 31 15.52 11.27 4.90
C ALA A 31 16.35 12.42 5.49
N GLU A 32 16.30 12.61 6.81
CA GLU A 32 17.10 13.64 7.50
C GLU A 32 18.60 13.46 7.28
N LYS A 33 19.10 12.23 7.37
CA LYS A 33 20.51 11.97 7.10
C LYS A 33 20.93 12.38 5.68
N LYS A 34 20.03 12.27 4.71
CA LYS A 34 20.31 12.70 3.33
C LYS A 34 20.24 14.22 3.16
N GLU A 35 19.32 14.89 3.84
CA GLU A 35 19.08 16.33 3.67
C GLU A 35 20.04 17.19 4.50
N THR A 36 20.17 16.91 5.80
CA THR A 36 20.97 17.73 6.72
C THR A 36 22.30 17.07 7.13
N GLY A 37 22.53 15.81 6.78
CA GLY A 37 23.74 15.07 7.16
C GLY A 37 23.81 14.71 8.64
N VAL A 38 22.72 14.90 9.39
CA VAL A 38 22.70 14.72 10.84
C VAL A 38 22.92 13.25 11.22
N ASN A 39 23.87 13.03 12.12
CA ASN A 39 24.20 11.70 12.64
C ASN A 39 23.33 11.36 13.86
N GLN A 40 23.02 10.07 14.05
CA GLN A 40 22.36 9.53 15.25
C GLN A 40 23.00 10.02 16.56
N GLN A 41 24.33 10.27 16.57
CA GLN A 41 25.01 10.85 17.74
C GLN A 41 24.52 12.28 18.05
N GLN A 42 24.33 13.13 17.05
CA GLN A 42 23.86 14.50 17.24
C GLN A 42 22.41 14.52 17.73
N ILE A 43 21.58 13.60 17.21
CA ILE A 43 20.21 13.40 17.69
C ILE A 43 20.21 12.92 19.14
N ALA A 44 21.10 11.99 19.49
CA ALA A 44 21.26 11.51 20.86
C ALA A 44 21.61 12.64 21.81
N THR A 45 22.54 13.52 21.43
CA THR A 45 22.87 14.72 22.19
C THR A 45 21.68 15.66 22.32
N LYS A 46 20.92 15.89 21.24
CA LYS A 46 19.73 16.77 21.25
C LYS A 46 18.62 16.25 22.16
N LEU A 47 18.50 14.94 22.29
CA LEU A 47 17.55 14.27 23.18
C LEU A 47 18.08 14.04 24.61
N GLY A 48 19.36 14.31 24.87
CA GLY A 48 19.99 13.99 26.15
C GLY A 48 20.07 12.48 26.46
N VAL A 49 20.05 11.63 25.44
CA VAL A 49 20.11 10.16 25.58
C VAL A 49 21.41 9.59 25.01
N ASN A 50 21.76 8.37 25.41
CA ASN A 50 22.90 7.68 24.81
C ASN A 50 22.56 7.20 23.38
N ARG A 51 23.51 7.30 22.45
CA ARG A 51 23.35 6.79 21.06
C ARG A 51 22.93 5.33 20.99
N SER A 52 23.36 4.50 21.95
CA SER A 52 22.95 3.09 22.02
C SER A 52 21.44 2.93 22.21
N VAL A 53 20.78 3.83 22.93
CA VAL A 53 19.32 3.84 23.13
C VAL A 53 18.62 4.05 21.80
N ILE A 54 19.04 5.06 21.03
CA ILE A 54 18.51 5.33 19.69
C ILE A 54 18.75 4.14 18.77
N SER A 55 19.96 3.57 18.79
CA SER A 55 20.30 2.43 17.95
C SER A 55 19.43 1.21 18.25
N ARG A 56 19.24 0.86 19.53
CA ARG A 56 18.37 -0.26 19.95
C ARG A 56 16.92 -0.02 19.54
N LEU A 57 16.44 1.21 19.63
CA LEU A 57 15.07 1.58 19.28
C LEU A 57 14.84 1.49 17.77
N LEU A 58 15.79 1.97 16.95
CA LEU A 58 15.76 1.82 15.50
C LEU A 58 15.92 0.35 15.03
N ARG A 59 16.62 -0.47 15.82
CA ARG A 59 16.75 -1.93 15.62
C ARG A 59 15.56 -2.74 16.13
N GLY A 60 14.67 -2.13 16.92
CA GLY A 60 13.52 -2.77 17.54
C GLY A 60 13.87 -3.75 18.66
N ASP A 61 15.09 -3.64 19.20
CA ASP A 61 15.55 -4.40 20.37
C ASP A 61 15.09 -3.75 21.70
N ALA A 62 14.33 -2.66 21.60
CA ALA A 62 13.76 -1.92 22.71
C ALA A 62 12.27 -1.69 22.47
N ASN A 63 11.51 -1.66 23.57
CA ASN A 63 10.08 -1.37 23.52
C ASN A 63 9.86 0.09 23.10
N LEU A 64 9.17 0.33 21.99
CA LEU A 64 8.78 1.67 21.58
C LEU A 64 7.55 2.11 22.36
N THR A 65 7.71 3.19 23.13
CA THR A 65 6.59 3.90 23.74
C THR A 65 6.18 5.07 22.85
N LEU A 66 4.91 5.49 22.91
CA LEU A 66 4.44 6.69 22.22
C LEU A 66 5.27 7.93 22.57
N ARG A 67 5.70 8.04 23.84
CA ARG A 67 6.62 9.08 24.30
C ARG A 67 7.93 9.06 23.51
N SER A 68 8.61 7.91 23.47
CA SER A 68 9.89 7.79 22.75
C SER A 68 9.75 8.06 21.24
N ILE A 69 8.62 7.69 20.64
CA ILE A 69 8.32 7.99 19.23
C ILE A 69 8.23 9.50 19.02
N ALA A 70 7.48 10.19 19.87
CA ALA A 70 7.28 11.64 19.77
C ALA A 70 8.58 12.42 19.98
N GLU A 71 9.38 12.05 20.99
CA GLU A 71 10.68 12.66 21.26
C GLU A 71 11.62 12.49 20.05
N ILE A 72 11.72 11.28 19.50
CA ILE A 72 12.58 11.00 18.35
C ILE A 72 12.11 11.75 17.09
N ALA A 73 10.80 11.76 16.82
CA ALA A 73 10.23 12.50 15.69
C ALA A 73 10.54 14.00 15.81
N TRP A 74 10.33 14.59 17.00
CA TRP A 74 10.70 15.98 17.28
C TRP A 74 12.19 16.24 17.06
N ALA A 75 13.05 15.30 17.48
CA ALA A 75 14.49 15.45 17.31
C ALA A 75 14.91 15.47 15.82
N PHE A 76 14.23 14.67 15.00
CA PHE A 76 14.36 14.67 13.54
C PHE A 76 13.71 15.88 12.88
N GLY A 77 12.85 16.64 13.56
CA GLY A 77 12.07 17.73 12.94
C GLY A 77 10.81 17.26 12.23
N TRP A 78 10.35 16.03 12.52
CA TRP A 78 9.16 15.44 11.95
C TRP A 78 8.01 15.44 12.95
N GLU A 79 6.79 15.58 12.45
CA GLU A 79 5.58 15.48 13.25
C GLU A 79 4.90 14.11 13.02
N PRO A 80 4.74 13.28 14.06
CA PRO A 80 4.10 11.99 13.91
C PRO A 80 2.57 12.15 13.76
N LYS A 81 2.01 11.66 12.64
CA LYS A 81 0.57 11.64 12.39
C LYS A 81 0.00 10.24 12.54
N PHE A 82 -1.06 10.08 13.33
CA PHE A 82 -1.74 8.81 13.55
C PHE A 82 -3.21 8.88 13.13
N THR A 83 -3.68 7.87 12.41
CA THR A 83 -5.09 7.72 12.04
C THR A 83 -5.55 6.28 12.25
N LEU A 84 -6.78 6.11 12.72
CA LEU A 84 -7.40 4.80 12.88
C LEU A 84 -8.33 4.51 11.70
N GLN A 85 -8.18 3.33 11.13
CA GLN A 85 -9.03 2.84 10.04
C GLN A 85 -9.74 1.56 10.48
N ARG A 86 -10.99 1.38 10.04
CA ARG A 86 -11.73 0.16 10.32
C ARG A 86 -11.08 -1.00 9.55
N LYS A 87 -10.81 -2.12 10.24
CA LYS A 87 -10.29 -3.31 9.57
C LYS A 87 -11.28 -3.77 8.49
N PRO A 88 -10.84 -3.96 7.22
CA PRO A 88 -11.72 -4.52 6.21
C PRO A 88 -12.14 -5.93 6.63
N LYS A 89 -13.40 -6.28 6.40
CA LYS A 89 -13.83 -7.68 6.49
C LYS A 89 -13.17 -8.41 5.33
N ILE A 90 -12.10 -9.14 5.60
CA ILE A 90 -11.46 -9.99 4.60
C ILE A 90 -12.44 -11.14 4.36
N ALA A 91 -13.09 -11.17 3.20
CA ALA A 91 -13.76 -12.38 2.73
C ALA A 91 -12.68 -13.44 2.50
N GLU A 92 -12.86 -14.62 3.09
CA GLU A 92 -11.92 -15.73 2.95
C GLU A 92 -11.77 -16.09 1.46
N GLY A 93 -10.53 -16.27 0.97
CA GLY A 93 -10.25 -16.71 -0.42
C GLY A 93 -9.50 -15.76 -1.35
N GLN A 94 -8.92 -14.65 -0.89
CA GLN A 94 -8.23 -13.68 -1.77
C GLN A 94 -6.79 -14.05 -2.20
N ASN A 95 -6.35 -15.29 -2.01
CA ASN A 95 -5.07 -15.79 -2.51
C ASN A 95 -5.23 -16.51 -3.86
N HIS A 96 -5.96 -15.95 -4.83
CA HIS A 96 -5.90 -16.45 -6.20
C HIS A 96 -4.88 -15.64 -6.98
N PHE A 97 -3.84 -16.31 -7.46
CA PHE A 97 -3.01 -15.78 -8.53
C PHE A 97 -3.64 -16.27 -9.82
N GLU A 98 -4.39 -15.41 -10.50
CA GLU A 98 -4.95 -15.74 -11.80
C GLU A 98 -3.79 -15.75 -12.79
N LEU A 99 -3.38 -16.95 -13.22
CA LEU A 99 -2.38 -17.12 -14.26
C LEU A 99 -2.93 -16.45 -15.52
N PRO A 100 -2.18 -15.53 -16.18
CA PRO A 100 -2.60 -15.00 -17.46
C PRO A 100 -2.82 -16.18 -18.40
N LEU A 101 -4.04 -16.33 -18.92
CA LEU A 101 -4.32 -17.31 -19.96
C LEU A 101 -3.33 -17.05 -21.11
N PRO A 102 -2.63 -18.07 -21.62
CA PRO A 102 -1.75 -17.88 -22.77
C PRO A 102 -2.58 -17.29 -23.90
N GLN A 103 -2.27 -16.05 -24.29
CA GLN A 103 -2.87 -15.41 -25.45
C GLN A 103 -2.52 -16.28 -26.65
N GLN A 104 -3.53 -16.92 -27.24
CA GLN A 104 -3.33 -17.65 -28.49
C GLN A 104 -3.00 -16.62 -29.56
N THR A 105 -1.72 -16.48 -29.90
CA THR A 105 -1.29 -15.68 -31.03
C THR A 105 -1.88 -16.32 -32.28
N ILE A 106 -2.94 -15.72 -32.82
CA ILE A 106 -3.50 -16.13 -34.10
C ILE A 106 -2.43 -15.75 -35.15
N VAL A 107 -1.65 -16.73 -35.60
CA VAL A 107 -0.67 -16.52 -36.67
C VAL A 107 -1.45 -16.46 -37.98
N ALA A 108 -1.79 -15.25 -38.41
CA ALA A 108 -2.34 -15.03 -39.74
C ALA A 108 -1.21 -15.19 -40.77
N THR A 109 -1.03 -16.40 -41.28
CA THR A 109 -0.25 -16.64 -42.50
C THR A 109 -1.08 -16.13 -43.68
N GLY A 110 -0.72 -14.96 -44.20
CA GLY A 110 -1.45 -14.31 -45.27
C GLY A 110 -1.38 -15.04 -46.62
N SER A 111 -2.45 -14.96 -47.38
CA SER A 111 -2.39 -14.82 -48.84
C SER A 111 -3.72 -14.28 -49.39
N SER A 112 -3.69 -13.00 -49.78
CA SER A 112 -4.17 -12.46 -51.05
C SER A 112 -5.48 -12.98 -51.67
N GLY A 113 -6.48 -12.10 -51.82
CA GLY A 113 -7.41 -12.18 -52.95
C GLY A 113 -8.87 -11.77 -52.72
N ASN A 114 -9.18 -10.50 -53.06
CA ASN A 114 -10.36 -10.02 -53.78
C ASN A 114 -11.76 -9.90 -53.11
N ASN A 115 -12.21 -8.63 -53.04
CA ASN A 115 -13.53 -8.07 -53.39
C ASN A 115 -14.76 -9.01 -53.43
N ALA A 116 -15.82 -8.67 -52.70
CA ALA A 116 -17.00 -7.99 -53.27
C ALA A 116 -18.21 -8.06 -52.32
N LEU A 117 -18.86 -6.91 -52.20
CA LEU A 117 -20.26 -6.66 -51.85
C LEU A 117 -21.19 -7.88 -51.92
N SER A 118 -21.94 -8.17 -50.84
CA SER A 118 -23.41 -8.40 -50.87
C SER A 118 -23.99 -8.64 -49.48
N ASN A 119 -24.89 -7.75 -49.09
CA ASN A 119 -25.82 -7.85 -47.96
C ASN A 119 -26.69 -9.12 -48.04
N ALA A 120 -27.00 -9.72 -46.88
CA ALA A 120 -28.25 -10.44 -46.66
C ALA A 120 -28.66 -10.41 -45.17
N ILE A 121 -29.35 -9.34 -44.80
CA ILE A 121 -30.62 -9.30 -44.05
C ILE A 121 -30.76 -10.21 -42.80
N ALA A 122 -30.90 -9.57 -41.63
CA ALA A 122 -31.80 -10.03 -40.55
C ALA A 122 -32.38 -8.82 -39.78
N PRO A 123 -33.61 -8.91 -39.23
CA PRO A 123 -34.55 -7.80 -39.21
C PRO A 123 -34.55 -6.90 -37.96
N VAL A 124 -35.17 -5.74 -38.20
CA VAL A 124 -35.61 -4.65 -37.33
C VAL A 124 -36.37 -5.11 -36.07
N GLY A 125 -36.08 -4.50 -34.92
CA GLY A 125 -36.88 -4.62 -33.69
C GLY A 125 -36.37 -3.69 -32.58
N VAL A 126 -37.05 -2.55 -32.42
CA VAL A 126 -36.64 -1.32 -31.72
C VAL A 126 -36.66 -1.44 -30.18
N ALA A 127 -35.62 -0.91 -29.51
CA ALA A 127 -35.73 -0.45 -28.11
C ALA A 127 -35.22 1.00 -28.01
N THR A 128 -36.18 1.87 -27.72
CA THR A 128 -36.15 3.33 -27.70
C THR A 128 -35.13 3.91 -26.73
N ILE A 129 -34.41 4.92 -27.21
CA ILE A 129 -33.58 5.85 -26.44
C ILE A 129 -34.51 6.69 -25.56
N ASN A 130 -34.34 6.67 -24.23
CA ASN A 130 -34.96 7.68 -23.38
C ASN A 130 -33.92 8.59 -22.70
N ARG A 131 -34.25 9.86 -22.83
CA ARG A 131 -33.48 11.10 -22.75
C ARG A 131 -33.18 11.45 -21.29
N LYS A 132 -31.97 11.96 -21.04
CA LYS A 132 -31.63 12.68 -19.80
C LYS A 132 -32.61 13.85 -19.62
N GLU A 133 -33.37 13.86 -18.53
CA GLU A 133 -34.03 15.08 -18.09
C GLU A 133 -33.02 15.96 -17.35
N VAL A 134 -32.87 17.17 -17.87
CA VAL A 134 -32.18 18.29 -17.24
C VAL A 134 -33.24 19.00 -16.39
N THR A 135 -33.14 18.91 -15.08
CA THR A 135 -33.98 19.69 -14.17
C THR A 135 -33.37 21.08 -14.01
N TYR A 136 -34.07 22.13 -14.45
CA TYR A 136 -33.78 23.51 -14.09
C TYR A 136 -34.45 23.80 -12.73
N ALA A 137 -33.66 24.35 -11.81
CA ALA A 137 -34.14 24.95 -10.57
C ALA A 137 -34.94 26.23 -10.90
N GLY A 138 -36.12 26.34 -10.32
CA GLY A 138 -36.79 27.60 -10.02
C GLY A 138 -36.68 27.88 -8.54
#